data_AF-A0A9R0U123-F1
#
_entry.id   AF-A0A9R0U123-F1
#
_cell.length_a   1.000
_cell.length_b   1.000
_cell.length_c   1.000
_cell.angle_alpha   90.00
_cell.angle_beta   90.00
_cell.angle_gamma   90.00
#
_symmetry.space_group_name_H-M   'P 1'
#
loop_
_entity.id
_entity.type
_entity.pdbx_description
1 polymer ?
#
loop_
_entity_poly.entity_id
_entity_poly.type
_entity_poly.pdbx_seq_one_letter_code
_entity_poly.pdbx_strand_id
1 'polypeptide(L)'
;MGRGKVQLKRIENKINRQVTFSKRRSGLLKKAHEISVLCDAEVGLIIFSTKGKLYEFSTESCMDKILERYERYSYAEKVLVSSESEIQGNWCHEYRKLKAKVETIQKCQK
;
A
#
# COMPACT_ATOMS: atom_id res chain seq x y z
N MET A 1 38.39 7.70 6.56
CA MET A 1 38.03 8.19 5.20
C MET A 1 36.67 8.86 5.26
N GLY A 2 36.57 10.15 4.94
CA GLY A 2 35.32 10.92 5.03
C GLY A 2 34.30 10.56 3.93
N ARG A 3 33.03 10.88 4.16
CA ARG A 3 31.96 10.73 3.16
C ARG A 3 32.02 11.89 2.16
N GLY A 4 32.30 11.59 0.89
CA GLY A 4 32.18 12.56 -0.20
C GLY A 4 30.72 12.77 -0.65
N LYS A 5 30.41 13.95 -1.18
CA LYS A 5 29.10 14.25 -1.80
C LYS A 5 28.94 13.41 -3.07
N VAL A 6 27.76 12.81 -3.25
CA VAL A 6 27.42 11.98 -4.43
C VAL A 6 26.28 12.64 -5.19
N GLN A 7 26.34 12.66 -6.52
CA GLN A 7 25.24 13.14 -7.36
C GLN A 7 24.00 12.23 -7.23
N LEU A 8 22.81 12.81 -7.21
CA LEU A 8 21.55 12.05 -7.13
C LEU A 8 21.15 11.54 -8.53
N LYS A 9 21.86 10.52 -9.00
CA LYS A 9 21.59 9.80 -10.25
C LYS A 9 21.86 8.31 -10.08
N ARG A 10 21.43 7.50 -11.04
CA ARG A 10 21.75 6.06 -11.05
C ARG A 10 23.26 5.86 -11.03
N ILE A 11 23.73 5.00 -10.12
CA ILE A 11 25.15 4.60 -10.07
C ILE A 11 25.38 3.56 -11.16
N GLU A 12 26.21 3.85 -12.15
CA GLU A 12 26.44 2.94 -13.28
C GLU A 12 27.23 1.70 -12.90
N ASN A 13 28.32 1.89 -12.13
CA ASN A 13 29.16 0.79 -11.67
C ASN A 13 28.35 -0.18 -10.78
N LYS A 14 28.23 -1.43 -11.23
CA LYS A 14 27.39 -2.47 -10.60
C LYS A 14 27.83 -2.79 -9.16
N ILE A 15 29.14 -2.84 -8.90
CA ILE A 15 29.70 -3.14 -7.57
C ILE A 15 29.38 -2.00 -6.61
N ASN A 16 29.69 -0.76 -7.02
CA ASN A 16 29.39 0.43 -6.21
C ASN A 16 27.89 0.58 -5.94
N ARG A 17 27.04 0.27 -6.93
CA ARG A 17 25.59 0.27 -6.77
C ARG A 17 25.13 -0.78 -5.77
N GLN A 18 25.66 -2.01 -5.80
CA GLN A 18 25.31 -3.06 -4.85
C GLN A 18 25.72 -2.70 -3.40
N VAL A 19 26.94 -2.18 -3.22
CA VAL A 19 27.42 -1.74 -1.91
C VAL A 19 26.59 -0.57 -1.40
N THR A 20 26.30 0.40 -2.27
CA THR A 20 25.48 1.57 -1.92
C THR A 20 24.05 1.18 -1.60
N PHE A 21 23.44 0.28 -2.38
CA PHE A 21 22.10 -0.28 -2.10
C PHE A 21 22.08 -0.90 -0.71
N SER A 22 23.06 -1.75 -0.40
CA SER A 22 23.13 -2.44 0.89
C SER A 22 23.21 -1.44 2.05
N LYS A 23 24.10 -0.44 1.95
CA LYS A 23 24.28 0.60 2.99
C LYS A 23 23.07 1.52 3.12
N ARG A 24 22.50 2.01 2.00
CA ARG A 24 21.34 2.92 2.02
C ARG A 24 20.06 2.20 2.46
N ARG A 25 19.83 0.96 2.03
CA ARG A 25 18.71 0.13 2.49
C ARG A 25 18.76 -0.04 4.01
N SER A 26 19.90 -0.43 4.57
CA SER A 26 20.07 -0.55 6.03
C SER A 26 19.87 0.78 6.75
N GLY A 27 20.34 1.90 6.19
CA GLY A 27 20.10 3.24 6.74
C GLY A 27 18.62 3.63 6.72
N LEU A 28 17.92 3.35 5.62
CA LEU A 28 16.50 3.64 5.47
C LEU A 28 15.64 2.82 6.44
N LEU A 29 15.96 1.54 6.60
CA LEU A 29 15.31 0.66 7.59
C LEU A 29 15.45 1.20 9.02
N LYS A 30 16.65 1.68 9.38
CA LYS A 30 16.87 2.31 10.69
C LYS A 30 16.01 3.57 10.87
N LYS A 31 15.90 4.40 9.84
CA LYS A 31 15.05 5.60 9.89
C LYS A 31 13.55 5.27 9.98
N ALA A 32 13.08 4.28 9.24
CA ALA A 32 11.69 3.81 9.35
C ALA A 32 11.38 3.32 10.77
N HIS A 33 12.28 2.54 11.37
CA HIS A 33 12.16 2.09 12.75
C HIS A 33 12.21 3.23 13.76
N GLU A 34 13.14 4.19 13.60
CA GLU A 34 13.20 5.40 14.46
C GLU A 34 11.87 6.15 14.44
N ILE A 35 11.28 6.40 13.27
CA ILE A 35 9.98 7.10 13.13
C ILE A 35 8.87 6.31 13.82
N SER A 36 8.81 5.00 13.61
CA SER A 36 7.80 4.16 14.23
C SER A 36 7.83 4.26 15.76
N VAL A 37 9.02 4.14 16.36
CA VAL A 37 9.17 4.17 17.82
C VAL A 37 8.98 5.56 18.39
N LEU A 38 9.53 6.59 17.75
CA LEU A 38 9.49 7.96 18.29
C LEU A 38 8.11 8.59 18.20
N CYS A 39 7.33 8.24 17.18
CA CYS A 39 6.06 8.88 16.88
C CYS A 39 4.84 7.94 17.02
N ASP A 40 5.03 6.72 17.50
CA ASP A 40 3.99 5.67 17.58
C ASP A 40 3.25 5.51 16.24
N ALA A 41 4.02 5.44 15.15
CA ALA A 41 3.50 5.40 13.79
C ALA A 41 3.61 3.99 13.20
N GLU A 42 2.56 3.55 12.51
CA GLU A 42 2.60 2.38 11.65
C GLU A 42 3.37 2.70 10.36
N VAL A 43 4.45 1.95 10.10
CA VAL A 43 5.35 2.21 8.97
C VAL A 43 5.59 0.92 8.18
N GLY A 44 5.29 0.96 6.89
CA GLY A 44 5.63 -0.11 5.94
C GLY A 44 6.71 0.36 4.95
N LEU A 45 7.68 -0.51 4.66
CA LEU A 45 8.70 -0.28 3.65
C LEU A 45 8.86 -1.53 2.79
N ILE A 46 8.73 -1.37 1.47
CA ILE A 46 8.91 -2.45 0.48
C ILE A 46 9.98 -2.03 -0.52
N ILE A 47 11.00 -2.86 -0.70
CA ILE A 47 12.12 -2.59 -1.61
C ILE A 47 12.42 -3.82 -2.46
N PHE A 48 12.29 -3.66 -3.78
CA PHE A 48 12.76 -4.65 -4.74
C PHE A 48 14.15 -4.28 -5.25
N SER A 49 15.10 -5.21 -5.13
CA SER A 49 16.40 -5.05 -5.78
C SER A 49 16.28 -5.25 -7.29
N THR A 50 17.30 -4.81 -8.04
CA THR A 50 17.37 -5.06 -9.50
C THR A 50 17.43 -6.55 -9.86
N LYS A 51 17.64 -7.44 -8.89
CA LYS A 51 17.60 -8.90 -9.07
C LYS A 51 16.25 -9.50 -8.70
N GLY A 52 15.23 -8.68 -8.42
CA GLY A 52 13.90 -9.14 -8.00
C GLY A 52 13.78 -9.53 -6.52
N LYS A 53 14.90 -9.56 -5.76
CA LYS A 53 14.83 -9.88 -4.33
C LYS A 53 14.07 -8.81 -3.56
N LEU A 54 13.05 -9.24 -2.83
CA LEU A 54 12.25 -8.45 -1.89
C LEU A 54 13.03 -8.21 -0.58
N TYR A 55 12.95 -6.99 -0.10
CA TYR A 55 13.34 -6.59 1.25
C TYR A 55 12.22 -5.74 1.81
N GLU A 56 11.74 -6.10 2.99
CA GLU A 56 10.61 -5.43 3.61
C GLU A 56 10.84 -5.13 5.09
N PHE A 57 10.06 -4.19 5.61
CA PHE A 57 9.98 -3.85 7.02
C PHE A 57 8.57 -3.37 7.34
N SER A 58 8.01 -3.91 8.41
CA SER A 58 6.72 -3.53 8.98
C SER A 58 6.92 -3.28 10.47
N THR A 59 6.19 -2.32 11.01
CA THR A 59 6.08 -2.08 12.45
C THR A 59 5.20 -3.11 13.13
N GLU A 60 4.21 -3.63 12.39
CA GLU A 60 3.36 -4.75 12.80
C GLU A 60 4.08 -6.08 12.58
N SER A 61 3.63 -7.12 13.28
CA SER A 61 4.17 -8.48 13.15
C SER A 61 4.06 -9.06 11.73
N CYS A 62 3.18 -8.52 10.89
CA CYS A 62 3.04 -8.88 9.48
C CYS A 62 2.82 -7.64 8.60
N MET A 63 3.33 -7.69 7.36
CA MET A 63 3.10 -6.65 6.34
C MET A 63 1.63 -6.58 5.90
N ASP A 64 0.92 -7.71 5.95
CA ASP A 64 -0.47 -7.83 5.48
C ASP A 64 -1.41 -6.81 6.13
N LYS A 65 -1.24 -6.52 7.42
CA LYS A 65 -2.08 -5.55 8.13
C LYS A 65 -1.90 -4.12 7.59
N ILE A 66 -0.66 -3.72 7.33
CA ILE A 66 -0.35 -2.39 6.79
C ILE A 66 -0.89 -2.29 5.36
N LEU A 67 -0.75 -3.36 4.57
CA LEU A 67 -1.29 -3.41 3.20
C LEU A 67 -2.82 -3.37 3.19
N GLU A 68 -3.48 -4.14 4.06
CA GLU A 68 -4.94 -4.13 4.19
C GLU A 68 -5.45 -2.74 4.59
N ARG A 69 -4.78 -2.10 5.57
CA ARG A 69 -5.09 -0.71 5.95
C ARG A 69 -4.91 0.23 4.76
N TYR A 70 -3.81 0.13 4.04
CA TYR A 70 -3.56 0.94 2.84
C TYR A 70 -4.62 0.73 1.77
N GLU A 71 -5.00 -0.51 1.47
CA GLU A 71 -6.04 -0.83 0.48
C GLU A 71 -7.40 -0.24 0.88
N ARG A 72 -7.79 -0.35 2.15
CA ARG A 72 -9.02 0.27 2.67
C ARG A 72 -9.02 1.80 2.48
N TYR A 73 -7.90 2.46 2.78
CA TYR A 73 -7.77 3.91 2.60
C TYR A 73 -7.73 4.32 1.12
N SER A 74 -6.95 3.62 0.30
CA SER A 74 -6.85 3.88 -1.15
C SER A 74 -8.19 3.63 -1.85
N TYR A 75 -8.94 2.61 -1.43
CA TYR A 75 -10.28 2.36 -1.95
C TYR A 75 -11.27 3.44 -1.51
N ALA A 76 -11.26 3.86 -0.24
CA ALA A 76 -12.09 4.97 0.24
C ALA A 76 -11.78 6.30 -0.49
N GLU A 77 -10.50 6.58 -0.75
CA GLU A 77 -10.06 7.73 -1.54
C GLU A 77 -10.55 7.64 -2.99
N LYS A 78 -10.47 6.45 -3.61
CA LYS A 78 -11.03 6.21 -4.95
C LYS A 78 -12.55 6.35 -4.98
N VAL A 79 -13.28 5.89 -3.97
CA VAL A 79 -14.74 6.05 -3.88
C VAL A 79 -15.13 7.52 -3.77
N LEU A 80 -14.36 8.37 -3.08
CA LEU A 80 -14.61 9.82 -3.04
C LEU A 80 -14.39 10.48 -4.41
N VAL A 81 -13.36 10.05 -5.15
CA VAL A 81 -13.08 10.53 -6.52
C VAL A 81 -14.12 9.99 -7.52
N SER A 82 -14.60 8.77 -7.33
CA SER A 82 -15.63 8.15 -8.16
C SER A 82 -17.05 8.54 -7.79
N SER A 83 -17.30 9.15 -6.62
CA SER A 83 -18.66 9.49 -6.15
C SER A 83 -19.40 10.49 -7.04
N GLU A 84 -18.71 11.23 -7.91
CA GLU A 84 -19.40 12.02 -8.94
C GLU A 84 -19.97 11.18 -10.10
N SER A 85 -19.47 9.95 -10.33
CA SER A 85 -19.89 9.09 -11.45
C SER A 85 -20.49 7.72 -11.05
N GLU A 86 -20.12 7.15 -9.91
CA GLU A 86 -20.48 5.77 -9.51
C GLU A 86 -21.73 5.65 -8.63
N ILE A 87 -22.19 6.74 -7.97
CA ILE A 87 -23.42 6.71 -7.15
C ILE A 87 -24.59 6.16 -7.97
N GLN A 88 -24.71 6.54 -9.25
CA GLN A 88 -25.79 6.09 -10.12
C GLN A 88 -25.69 4.60 -10.51
N GLY A 89 -24.48 4.07 -10.65
CA GLY A 89 -24.23 2.67 -11.00
C GLY A 89 -24.52 1.71 -9.84
N ASN A 90 -24.06 2.06 -8.64
CA ASN A 90 -24.21 1.22 -7.45
C ASN A 90 -25.67 1.14 -6.98
N TRP A 91 -26.41 2.26 -7.03
CA TRP A 91 -27.85 2.29 -6.73
C TRP A 91 -28.67 1.41 -7.68
N CYS A 92 -28.34 1.40 -8.98
CA CYS A 92 -29.08 0.62 -9.98
C CYS A 92 -28.88 -0.90 -9.80
N HIS A 93 -27.71 -1.32 -9.30
CA HIS A 93 -27.42 -2.71 -9.00
C HIS A 93 -28.11 -3.18 -7.71
N GLU A 94 -27.99 -2.40 -6.62
CA GLU A 94 -28.62 -2.71 -5.34
C GLU A 94 -30.16 -2.69 -5.45
N TYR A 95 -30.74 -1.74 -6.20
CA TYR A 95 -32.18 -1.72 -6.46
C TYR A 95 -32.66 -2.98 -7.19
N ARG A 96 -31.92 -3.47 -8.19
CA ARG A 96 -32.26 -4.71 -8.91
C ARG A 96 -32.20 -5.93 -7.99
N LYS A 97 -31.18 -6.03 -7.15
CA LYS A 97 -31.01 -7.13 -6.20
C LYS A 97 -32.12 -7.14 -5.14
N LEU A 98 -32.49 -5.97 -4.63
CA LEU A 98 -33.57 -5.83 -3.66
C LEU A 98 -34.94 -6.17 -4.28
N LYS A 99 -35.21 -5.68 -5.50
CA LYS A 99 -36.44 -5.97 -6.24
C LYS A 99 -36.63 -7.48 -6.48
N ALA A 100 -35.57 -8.19 -6.90
CA ALA A 100 -35.63 -9.63 -7.10
C ALA A 100 -35.96 -10.41 -5.79
N LYS A 101 -35.45 -9.94 -4.64
CA LYS A 101 -35.79 -10.52 -3.34
C LYS A 101 -37.25 -10.29 -2.96
N VAL A 102 -37.76 -9.08 -3.16
CA VAL A 102 -39.16 -8.73 -2.87
C VAL A 102 -40.13 -9.56 -3.72
N GLU A 103 -39.87 -9.71 -5.01
CA GLU A 103 -40.68 -10.53 -5.92
C GLU A 103 -40.70 -12.01 -5.50
N THR A 104 -39.55 -12.52 -5.02
CA THR A 104 -39.45 -13.89 -4.51
C THR A 104 -40.30 -14.08 -3.25
N ILE A 105 -40.22 -13.12 -2.32
CA ILE A 105 -40.99 -13.16 -1.06
C ILE A 105 -42.49 -13.04 -1.33
N GLN A 106 -42.91 -12.18 -2.26
CA GLN A 106 -44.32 -12.04 -2.64
C GLN A 106 -44.88 -13.30 -3.32
N LYS A 107 -44.06 -14.08 -4.04
CA LYS A 107 -44.47 -15.38 -4.58
C LYS A 107 -44.63 -16.46 -3.51
N CYS A 108 -43.88 -16.39 -2.42
CA CYS A 108 -43.99 -17.33 -1.30
C CYS A 108 -45.16 -17.01 -0.35
N GLN A 109 -45.80 -15.85 -0.47
CA GLN A 109 -46.95 -15.42 0.35
C GLN A 109 -48.31 -15.58 -0.36
N LYS A 110 -48.36 -16.29 -1.50
CA LYS A 110 -49.60 -16.65 -2.21
C LYS A 110 -49.83 -18.15 -2.17
#